data_AF-A0A0B1YZZ5-F1
#
_entry.id   AF-A0A0B1YZZ5-F1
#
_cell.length_a   1.000
_cell.length_b   1.000
_cell.length_c   1.000
_cell.angle_alpha   90.00
_cell.angle_beta   90.00
_cell.angle_gamma   90.00
#
_symmetry.space_group_name_H-M   'P 1'
#
loop_
_entity.id
_entity.type
_entity.pdbx_description
1 polymer ?
#
loop_
_entity_poly.entity_id
_entity_poly.type
_entity_poly.pdbx_seq_one_letter_code
_entity_poly.pdbx_strand_id
1 'polypeptide(L)'
;MASHGLILALGLLAGLSVTAHAEPLDEPLKPLPPFPALDPKRVQLGQRLFNDPRLSVNNTLSCASCHRLDKGGADDKQFSLGFDGKPVDVNTPTVFNASLNFHQFWDGRVDTLEEQVHIVVTSPGEMGNSWETVVKRIADDPGYAKDFSAAYPDGVTQPNIKGALADYERTLLTPNSRFDQYLLGDTDILTPREKFGYQRFKEYGCIACHQGVNIGGNMFQKFGVMGDYIQDRGNATRADEGRFNITDDEADRQVFKVPSLRNVAVTSPYFHDGSAPTLEKAVEVMFKYQLGREPQKNDTELIVEFLKTLTGEWEGKPL
;
A
#
# COMPACT_ATOMS: atom_id res chain seq x y z
N MET A 1 -35.45 36.77 -70.13
CA MET A 1 -35.25 35.30 -70.06
C MET A 1 -34.01 35.04 -69.21
N ALA A 2 -34.12 34.07 -68.31
CA ALA A 2 -33.39 33.89 -67.04
C ALA A 2 -31.86 34.08 -67.01
N SER A 3 -31.39 34.91 -66.08
CA SER A 3 -30.03 34.95 -65.52
C SER A 3 -29.85 33.82 -64.49
N HIS A 4 -28.89 32.93 -64.69
CA HIS A 4 -28.56 31.86 -63.74
C HIS A 4 -27.39 32.32 -62.85
N GLY A 5 -27.69 32.56 -61.57
CA GLY A 5 -26.69 32.82 -60.53
C GLY A 5 -26.09 31.51 -60.01
N LEU A 6 -24.76 31.44 -59.98
CA LEU A 6 -23.99 30.34 -59.43
C LEU A 6 -23.81 30.57 -57.91
N ILE A 7 -24.52 29.81 -57.09
CA ILE A 7 -24.37 29.85 -55.62
C ILE A 7 -23.21 28.92 -55.24
N LEU A 8 -22.13 29.50 -54.72
CA LEU A 8 -20.99 28.79 -54.16
C LEU A 8 -21.35 28.36 -52.73
N ALA A 9 -21.64 27.08 -52.52
CA ALA A 9 -21.88 26.53 -51.18
C ALA A 9 -20.54 26.29 -50.48
N LEU A 10 -20.22 27.15 -49.51
CA LEU A 10 -19.09 26.99 -48.60
C LEU A 10 -19.46 25.93 -47.54
N GLY A 11 -18.99 24.69 -47.72
CA GLY A 11 -19.17 23.63 -46.74
C GLY A 11 -18.32 23.89 -45.50
N LEU A 12 -18.96 24.20 -44.37
CA LEU A 12 -18.31 24.14 -43.06
C LEU A 12 -17.93 22.67 -42.77
N LEU A 13 -16.64 22.35 -42.85
CA LEU A 13 -16.07 21.16 -42.25
C LEU A 13 -16.11 21.36 -40.72
N ALA A 14 -17.14 20.82 -40.07
CA ALA A 14 -17.14 20.65 -38.63
C ALA A 14 -16.08 19.60 -38.28
N GLY A 15 -14.91 20.06 -37.83
CA GLY A 15 -13.85 19.20 -37.33
C GLY A 15 -14.38 18.43 -36.12
N LEU A 16 -14.58 17.12 -36.28
CA LEU A 16 -14.71 16.20 -35.16
C LEU A 16 -13.36 16.20 -34.43
N SER A 17 -13.27 16.96 -33.34
CA SER A 17 -12.18 16.85 -32.38
C SER A 17 -12.28 15.48 -31.71
N VAL A 18 -11.68 14.48 -32.35
CA VAL A 18 -11.37 13.21 -31.70
C VAL A 18 -10.33 13.56 -30.64
N THR A 19 -10.72 13.57 -29.37
CA THR A 19 -9.76 13.58 -28.27
C THR A 19 -9.00 12.27 -28.36
N ALA A 20 -7.82 12.31 -28.99
CA ALA A 20 -6.88 11.20 -28.97
C ALA A 20 -6.45 11.02 -27.51
N HIS A 21 -6.99 10.01 -26.84
CA HIS A 21 -6.42 9.56 -25.58
C HIS A 21 -5.10 8.89 -25.92
N ALA A 22 -4.02 9.33 -25.27
CA ALA A 22 -2.71 8.72 -25.44
C ALA A 22 -2.81 7.23 -25.05
N GLU A 23 -2.17 6.37 -25.83
CA GLU A 23 -2.06 4.95 -25.51
C GLU A 23 -1.22 4.77 -24.22
N PRO A 24 -1.61 3.87 -23.30
CA PRO A 24 -0.80 3.54 -22.14
C PRO A 24 0.62 3.11 -22.51
N LEU A 25 1.59 3.50 -21.69
CA LEU A 25 2.99 3.12 -21.88
C LEU A 25 3.22 1.65 -21.53
N ASP A 26 3.99 0.93 -22.34
CA ASP A 26 4.43 -0.42 -22.02
C ASP A 26 5.68 -0.40 -21.12
N GLU A 27 5.44 -0.35 -19.81
CA GLU A 27 6.47 -0.27 -18.78
C GLU A 27 6.36 -1.43 -17.76
N PRO A 28 7.45 -1.82 -17.07
CA PRO A 28 7.40 -2.85 -16.01
C PRO A 28 6.49 -2.49 -14.82
N LEU A 29 6.30 -1.20 -14.57
CA LEU A 29 5.36 -0.68 -13.58
C LEU A 29 4.03 -0.44 -14.28
N LYS A 30 2.92 -0.77 -13.60
CA LYS A 30 1.57 -0.65 -14.17
C LYS A 30 0.72 0.29 -13.32
N PRO A 31 -0.20 1.06 -13.93
CA PRO A 31 -1.10 1.94 -13.19
C PRO A 31 -2.00 1.14 -12.24
N LEU A 32 -2.56 1.79 -11.21
CA LEU A 32 -3.54 1.14 -10.35
C LEU A 32 -4.78 0.68 -11.13
N PRO A 33 -5.38 -0.46 -10.76
CA PRO A 33 -6.67 -0.86 -11.30
C PRO A 33 -7.79 0.07 -10.80
N PRO A 34 -8.97 0.05 -11.45
CA PRO A 34 -10.14 0.73 -10.90
C PRO A 34 -10.54 0.14 -9.54
N PHE A 35 -11.27 0.93 -8.75
CA PHE A 35 -11.82 0.45 -7.48
C PHE A 35 -12.71 -0.80 -7.70
N PRO A 36 -12.61 -1.80 -6.81
CA PRO A 36 -13.48 -2.97 -6.88
C PRO A 36 -14.94 -2.58 -6.62
N ALA A 37 -15.87 -3.22 -7.30
CA ALA A 37 -17.29 -3.09 -7.02
C ALA A 37 -17.64 -3.90 -5.75
N LEU A 38 -17.87 -3.20 -4.64
CA LEU A 38 -18.18 -3.78 -3.33
C LEU A 38 -19.56 -3.32 -2.84
N ASP A 39 -20.17 -4.08 -1.92
CA ASP A 39 -21.43 -3.67 -1.28
C ASP A 39 -21.18 -2.44 -0.38
N PRO A 40 -21.79 -1.28 -0.67
CA PRO A 40 -21.58 -0.06 0.10
C PRO A 40 -21.90 -0.22 1.60
N LYS A 41 -22.85 -1.09 1.96
CA LYS A 41 -23.21 -1.33 3.36
C LYS A 41 -22.08 -2.04 4.11
N ARG A 42 -21.40 -2.98 3.45
CA ARG A 42 -20.26 -3.70 4.03
C ARG A 42 -19.04 -2.80 4.18
N VAL A 43 -18.77 -1.98 3.17
CA VAL A 43 -17.71 -0.96 3.20
C VAL A 43 -17.95 0.02 4.35
N GLN A 44 -19.18 0.52 4.52
CA GLN A 44 -19.51 1.44 5.62
C GLN A 44 -19.33 0.79 7.00
N LEU A 45 -19.76 -0.47 7.16
CA LEU A 45 -19.51 -1.24 8.38
C LEU A 45 -18.02 -1.37 8.66
N GLY A 46 -17.24 -1.74 7.63
CA GLY A 46 -15.79 -1.87 7.72
C GLY A 46 -15.10 -0.58 8.12
N GLN A 47 -15.49 0.54 7.50
CA GLN A 47 -14.97 1.87 7.84
C GLN A 47 -15.24 2.22 9.30
N ARG A 48 -16.45 1.93 9.80
CA ARG A 48 -16.80 2.17 11.20
C ARG A 48 -15.95 1.30 12.13
N LEU A 49 -15.79 0.00 11.82
CA LEU A 49 -14.99 -0.95 12.59
C LEU A 49 -13.50 -0.61 12.58
N PHE A 50 -12.96 -0.15 11.45
CA PHE A 50 -11.54 0.26 11.32
C PHE A 50 -11.16 1.36 12.31
N ASN A 51 -12.14 2.19 12.69
CA ASN A 51 -11.98 3.27 13.64
C ASN A 51 -12.48 2.92 15.06
N ASP A 52 -13.01 1.71 15.29
CA ASP A 52 -13.67 1.34 16.54
C ASP A 52 -12.70 0.71 17.54
N PRO A 53 -12.43 1.35 18.69
CA PRO A 53 -11.46 0.83 19.64
C PRO A 53 -11.95 -0.42 20.37
N ARG A 54 -13.25 -0.77 20.29
CA ARG A 54 -13.82 -1.95 20.96
C ARG A 54 -13.28 -3.27 20.44
N LEU A 55 -12.57 -3.24 19.31
CA LEU A 55 -11.82 -4.36 18.77
C LEU A 55 -10.63 -4.74 19.66
N SER A 56 -10.04 -3.82 20.43
CA SER A 56 -8.98 -4.15 21.40
C SER A 56 -9.53 -4.59 22.75
N VAL A 57 -8.76 -5.40 23.48
CA VAL A 57 -9.18 -6.02 24.74
C VAL A 57 -9.63 -5.00 25.79
N ASN A 58 -8.96 -3.84 25.83
CA ASN A 58 -9.19 -2.74 26.77
C ASN A 58 -9.91 -1.53 26.16
N ASN A 59 -10.44 -1.64 24.94
CA ASN A 59 -11.16 -0.57 24.23
C ASN A 59 -10.34 0.70 23.98
N THR A 60 -9.03 0.59 23.73
CA THR A 60 -8.14 1.75 23.50
C THR A 60 -7.55 1.83 22.10
N LEU A 61 -7.51 0.73 21.34
CA LEU A 61 -6.89 0.68 20.02
C LEU A 61 -7.88 0.25 18.94
N SER A 62 -7.81 0.92 17.80
CA SER A 62 -8.43 0.53 16.53
C SER A 62 -7.36 0.36 15.45
N CYS A 63 -7.74 -0.09 14.26
CA CYS A 63 -6.82 -0.16 13.11
C CYS A 63 -6.22 1.23 12.83
N ALA A 64 -7.05 2.28 12.91
CA ALA A 64 -6.65 3.67 12.71
C ALA A 64 -5.66 4.21 13.76
N SER A 65 -5.47 3.53 14.91
CA SER A 65 -4.46 3.91 15.89
C SER A 65 -3.03 3.74 15.36
N CYS A 66 -2.80 2.74 14.51
CA CYS A 66 -1.50 2.46 13.90
C CYS A 66 -1.48 2.79 12.40
N HIS A 67 -2.59 2.56 11.70
CA HIS A 67 -2.72 2.82 10.26
C HIS A 67 -3.43 4.15 10.01
N ARG A 68 -2.70 5.25 10.23
CA ARG A 68 -3.26 6.60 10.19
C ARG A 68 -3.44 7.06 8.74
N LEU A 69 -4.69 7.12 8.28
CA LEU A 69 -5.01 7.50 6.89
C LEU A 69 -4.57 8.93 6.56
N ASP A 70 -4.50 9.83 7.56
CA ASP A 70 -3.95 11.19 7.44
C ASP A 70 -2.41 11.25 7.39
N LYS A 71 -1.74 10.10 7.53
CA LYS A 71 -0.28 9.93 7.53
C LYS A 71 0.13 8.76 6.61
N GLY A 72 -0.38 8.78 5.39
CA GLY A 72 -0.01 7.78 4.38
C GLY A 72 -0.47 6.35 4.72
N GLY A 73 -1.43 6.17 5.64
CA GLY A 73 -1.99 4.86 6.02
C GLY A 73 -1.07 4.01 6.92
N ALA A 74 0.02 4.60 7.42
CA ALA A 74 1.00 3.99 8.33
C ALA A 74 1.09 4.81 9.63
N ASP A 75 2.04 4.48 10.50
CA ASP A 75 2.38 5.27 11.69
C ASP A 75 3.57 6.21 11.39
N ASP A 76 3.79 7.22 12.22
CA ASP A 76 4.94 8.14 12.17
C ASP A 76 6.10 7.71 13.09
N LYS A 77 6.08 6.45 13.53
CA LYS A 77 7.00 5.88 14.54
C LYS A 77 7.80 4.74 13.95
N GLN A 78 8.95 4.45 14.58
CA GLN A 78 9.69 3.24 14.29
C GLN A 78 8.85 1.99 14.55
N PHE A 79 8.24 1.89 15.74
CA PHE A 79 7.33 0.83 16.15
C PHE A 79 6.09 1.44 16.80
N SER A 80 4.90 0.97 16.40
CA SER A 80 3.64 1.33 17.06
C SER A 80 3.53 0.68 18.43
N LEU A 81 2.62 1.18 19.27
CA LEU A 81 2.40 0.63 20.60
C LEU A 81 1.16 -0.25 20.64
N GLY A 82 1.29 -1.43 21.25
CA GLY A 82 0.20 -2.34 21.55
C GLY A 82 -0.73 -1.81 22.65
N PHE A 83 -1.80 -2.57 22.92
CA PHE A 83 -2.82 -2.17 23.89
C PHE A 83 -2.26 -1.99 25.30
N ASP A 84 -1.13 -2.63 25.60
CA ASP A 84 -0.41 -2.61 26.87
C ASP A 84 0.69 -1.54 26.94
N GLY A 85 0.83 -0.72 25.88
CA GLY A 85 1.80 0.37 25.78
C GLY A 85 3.22 -0.06 25.41
N LYS A 86 3.45 -1.34 25.06
CA LYS A 86 4.75 -1.81 24.59
C LYS A 86 4.88 -1.70 23.07
N PRO A 87 6.10 -1.50 22.53
CA PRO A 87 6.31 -1.51 21.09
C PRO A 87 6.00 -2.88 20.48
N VAL A 88 5.44 -2.88 19.28
CA VAL A 88 5.32 -4.06 18.43
C VAL A 88 6.67 -4.38 17.75
N ASP A 89 6.79 -5.57 17.17
CA ASP A 89 8.08 -6.09 16.68
C ASP A 89 8.53 -5.52 15.32
N VAL A 90 7.62 -4.90 14.56
CA VAL A 90 7.89 -4.40 13.21
C VAL A 90 7.28 -3.02 12.97
N ASN A 91 7.88 -2.26 12.07
CA ASN A 91 7.31 -1.03 11.57
C ASN A 91 5.96 -1.29 10.88
N THR A 92 4.98 -0.44 11.16
CA THR A 92 3.61 -0.55 10.66
C THR A 92 3.57 -0.21 9.16
N PRO A 93 3.32 -1.18 8.26
CA PRO A 93 3.20 -0.89 6.84
C PRO A 93 1.89 -0.13 6.55
N THR A 94 1.83 0.57 5.41
CA THR A 94 0.60 1.25 5.00
C THR A 94 -0.54 0.28 4.70
N VAL A 95 -1.78 0.65 5.07
CA VAL A 95 -3.00 -0.02 4.59
C VAL A 95 -3.37 0.36 3.16
N PHE A 96 -2.87 1.48 2.64
CA PHE A 96 -3.17 1.89 1.27
C PHE A 96 -2.60 0.91 0.27
N ASN A 97 -3.44 0.49 -0.68
CA ASN A 97 -3.15 -0.51 -1.71
C ASN A 97 -2.75 -1.90 -1.16
N ALA A 98 -2.95 -2.18 0.14
CA ALA A 98 -2.57 -3.46 0.75
C ALA A 98 -3.38 -4.64 0.18
N SER A 99 -4.59 -4.37 -0.32
CA SER A 99 -5.44 -5.33 -1.03
C SER A 99 -4.83 -5.86 -2.33
N LEU A 100 -3.82 -5.19 -2.88
CA LEU A 100 -3.09 -5.61 -4.08
C LEU A 100 -1.86 -6.47 -3.75
N ASN A 101 -1.55 -6.67 -2.48
CA ASN A 101 -0.47 -7.58 -2.10
C ASN A 101 -0.90 -9.05 -2.26
N PHE A 102 0.01 -9.91 -2.71
CA PHE A 102 -0.25 -11.36 -2.81
C PHE A 102 -0.27 -12.10 -1.47
N HIS A 103 0.43 -11.56 -0.46
CA HIS A 103 0.36 -11.95 0.95
C HIS A 103 0.43 -10.70 1.83
N GLN A 104 0.01 -10.81 3.08
CA GLN A 104 0.00 -9.72 4.07
C GLN A 104 1.12 -9.88 5.10
N PHE A 105 1.43 -8.79 5.82
CA PHE A 105 2.60 -8.63 6.69
C PHE A 105 3.96 -8.65 5.97
N TRP A 106 5.03 -8.25 6.68
CA TRP A 106 6.40 -8.23 6.18
C TRP A 106 6.94 -9.63 5.84
N ASP A 107 6.55 -10.65 6.59
CA ASP A 107 6.93 -12.05 6.38
C ASP A 107 5.96 -12.78 5.41
N GLY A 108 4.86 -12.16 5.00
CA GLY A 108 3.88 -12.79 4.11
C GLY A 108 3.19 -14.00 4.75
N ARG A 109 3.00 -14.03 6.07
CA ARG A 109 2.51 -15.21 6.80
C ARG A 109 1.03 -15.55 6.57
N VAL A 110 0.25 -14.66 5.96
CA VAL A 110 -1.16 -14.92 5.59
C VAL A 110 -1.46 -14.39 4.19
N ASP A 111 -2.43 -15.01 3.53
CA ASP A 111 -2.75 -14.75 2.12
C ASP A 111 -3.76 -13.62 1.93
N THR A 112 -4.62 -13.39 2.93
CA THR A 112 -5.79 -12.50 2.82
C THR A 112 -5.80 -11.41 3.88
N LEU A 113 -6.53 -10.31 3.57
CA LEU A 113 -6.80 -9.25 4.54
C LEU A 113 -7.66 -9.76 5.70
N GLU A 114 -8.61 -10.66 5.42
CA GLU A 114 -9.43 -11.28 6.47
C GLU A 114 -8.56 -12.01 7.49
N GLU A 115 -7.59 -12.82 7.07
CA GLU A 115 -6.69 -13.49 8.02
C GLU A 115 -5.67 -12.53 8.65
N GLN A 116 -5.27 -11.47 7.95
CA GLN A 116 -4.48 -10.39 8.55
C GLN A 116 -5.23 -9.77 9.74
N VAL A 117 -6.52 -9.43 9.58
CA VAL A 117 -7.39 -8.92 10.63
C VAL A 117 -7.50 -9.92 11.80
N HIS A 118 -7.63 -11.21 11.51
CA HIS A 118 -7.64 -12.25 12.54
C HIS A 118 -6.39 -12.22 13.41
N ILE A 119 -5.22 -12.17 12.79
CA ILE A 119 -3.95 -12.15 13.51
C ILE A 119 -3.83 -10.89 14.37
N VAL A 120 -4.13 -9.69 13.86
CA VAL A 120 -3.98 -8.45 14.62
C VAL A 120 -4.96 -8.35 15.80
N VAL A 121 -6.22 -8.73 15.59
CA VAL A 121 -7.26 -8.68 16.64
C VAL A 121 -6.88 -9.61 17.81
N THR A 122 -6.29 -10.77 17.51
CA THR A 122 -5.93 -11.80 18.51
C THR A 122 -4.49 -11.72 19.00
N SER A 123 -3.66 -10.86 18.40
CA SER A 123 -2.26 -10.68 18.74
C SER A 123 -2.11 -10.14 20.17
N PRO A 124 -1.38 -10.83 21.06
CA PRO A 124 -1.19 -10.39 22.44
C PRO A 124 -0.30 -9.15 22.58
N GLY A 125 0.39 -8.75 21.50
CA GLY A 125 1.21 -7.54 21.45
C GLY A 125 0.52 -6.37 20.75
N GLU A 126 -0.64 -6.57 20.13
CA GLU A 126 -1.37 -5.52 19.39
C GLU A 126 -2.72 -5.24 20.04
N MET A 127 -3.79 -5.96 19.67
CA MET A 127 -5.14 -5.71 20.19
C MET A 127 -5.53 -6.63 21.35
N GLY A 128 -4.92 -7.81 21.46
CA GLY A 128 -5.03 -8.73 22.60
C GLY A 128 -6.41 -9.33 22.85
N ASN A 129 -7.33 -9.28 21.89
CA ASN A 129 -8.72 -9.63 22.10
C ASN A 129 -9.07 -11.05 21.63
N SER A 130 -10.27 -11.53 21.99
CA SER A 130 -10.82 -12.79 21.47
C SER A 130 -12.03 -12.53 20.58
N TRP A 131 -12.25 -13.39 19.59
CA TRP A 131 -13.40 -13.27 18.70
C TRP A 131 -14.74 -13.42 19.42
N GLU A 132 -14.82 -14.24 20.47
CA GLU A 132 -16.00 -14.31 21.34
C GLU A 132 -16.33 -12.94 21.96
N THR A 133 -15.31 -12.27 22.52
CA THR A 133 -15.49 -10.95 23.13
C THR A 133 -15.84 -9.88 22.10
N VAL A 134 -15.16 -9.88 20.95
CA VAL A 134 -15.42 -8.93 19.86
C VAL A 134 -16.83 -9.10 19.31
N VAL A 135 -17.23 -10.31 18.93
CA VAL A 135 -18.56 -10.59 18.39
C VAL A 135 -19.65 -10.17 19.38
N LYS A 136 -19.50 -10.52 20.66
CA LYS A 136 -20.44 -10.09 21.71
C LYS A 136 -20.55 -8.58 21.79
N ARG A 137 -19.43 -7.85 21.89
CA ARG A 137 -19.43 -6.38 22.00
C ARG A 137 -20.08 -5.70 20.80
N ILE A 138 -19.81 -6.19 19.60
CA ILE A 138 -20.38 -5.63 18.37
C ILE A 138 -21.87 -6.00 18.24
N ALA A 139 -22.28 -7.19 18.65
CA ALA A 139 -23.68 -7.61 18.66
C ALA A 139 -24.53 -6.87 19.71
N ASP A 140 -23.94 -6.51 20.85
CA ASP A 140 -24.60 -5.76 21.93
C ASP A 140 -24.82 -4.27 21.58
N ASP A 141 -24.16 -3.75 20.54
CA ASP A 141 -24.39 -2.40 20.01
C ASP A 141 -25.61 -2.40 19.06
N PRO A 142 -26.72 -1.73 19.40
CA PRO A 142 -27.93 -1.77 18.58
C PRO A 142 -27.75 -1.22 17.16
N GLY A 143 -26.80 -0.29 16.98
CA GLY A 143 -26.45 0.25 15.68
C GLY A 143 -25.78 -0.81 14.81
N TYR A 144 -24.73 -1.46 15.32
CA TYR A 144 -24.09 -2.56 14.59
C TYR A 144 -25.03 -3.73 14.35
N ALA A 145 -25.83 -4.17 15.34
CA ALA A 145 -26.77 -5.27 15.15
C ALA A 145 -27.73 -5.01 13.98
N LYS A 146 -28.25 -3.78 13.88
CA LYS A 146 -29.09 -3.34 12.77
C LYS A 146 -28.32 -3.32 11.44
N ASP A 147 -27.16 -2.67 11.41
CA ASP A 147 -26.39 -2.48 10.18
C ASP A 147 -25.86 -3.81 9.62
N PHE A 148 -25.38 -4.72 10.49
CA PHE A 148 -24.98 -6.06 10.10
C PHE A 148 -26.14 -6.90 9.58
N SER A 149 -27.31 -6.85 10.22
CA SER A 149 -28.51 -7.56 9.73
C SER A 149 -28.96 -7.05 8.35
N ALA A 150 -28.64 -5.79 8.02
CA ALA A 150 -28.97 -5.19 6.72
C ALA A 150 -27.94 -5.49 5.61
N ALA A 151 -26.72 -5.94 5.97
CA ALA A 151 -25.59 -6.21 5.07
C ALA A 151 -25.23 -7.70 4.95
N TYR A 152 -25.58 -8.50 5.96
CA TYR A 152 -25.26 -9.92 6.07
C TYR A 152 -26.46 -10.72 6.61
N PRO A 153 -26.84 -11.85 5.98
CA PRO A 153 -27.95 -12.68 6.45
C PRO A 153 -27.78 -13.18 7.89
N ASP A 154 -26.54 -13.52 8.27
CA ASP A 154 -26.23 -14.10 9.59
C ASP A 154 -25.88 -13.03 10.65
N GLY A 155 -26.04 -11.75 10.32
CA GLY A 155 -25.81 -10.65 11.24
C GLY A 155 -24.36 -10.53 11.72
N VAL A 156 -24.17 -10.26 13.01
CA VAL A 156 -22.84 -10.05 13.61
C VAL A 156 -22.17 -11.40 13.88
N THR A 157 -21.20 -11.75 13.05
CA THR A 157 -20.37 -12.94 13.19
C THR A 157 -18.90 -12.59 12.97
N GLN A 158 -17.98 -13.42 13.46
CA GLN A 158 -16.55 -13.22 13.20
C GLN A 158 -16.24 -13.12 11.69
N PRO A 159 -16.71 -14.03 10.80
CA PRO A 159 -16.51 -13.90 9.37
C PRO A 159 -17.02 -12.58 8.79
N ASN A 160 -18.20 -12.11 9.24
CA ASN A 160 -18.78 -10.87 8.71
C ASN A 160 -18.03 -9.62 9.19
N ILE A 161 -17.50 -9.62 10.43
CA ILE A 161 -16.66 -8.52 10.94
C ILE A 161 -15.35 -8.45 10.15
N LYS A 162 -14.66 -9.60 9.98
CA LYS A 162 -13.44 -9.70 9.17
C LYS A 162 -13.68 -9.25 7.72
N GLY A 163 -14.78 -9.74 7.11
CA GLY A 163 -15.16 -9.40 5.74
C GLY A 163 -15.48 -7.92 5.57
N ALA A 164 -16.20 -7.30 6.51
CA ALA A 164 -16.49 -5.87 6.46
C ALA A 164 -15.20 -5.03 6.51
N LEU A 165 -14.28 -5.34 7.44
CA LEU A 165 -12.97 -4.68 7.52
C LEU A 165 -12.18 -4.84 6.22
N ALA A 166 -12.07 -6.06 5.70
CA ALA A 166 -11.35 -6.32 4.46
C ALA A 166 -12.00 -5.63 3.25
N ASP A 167 -13.34 -5.55 3.18
CA ASP A 167 -14.04 -4.80 2.13
C ASP A 167 -13.73 -3.30 2.20
N TYR A 168 -13.65 -2.72 3.40
CA TYR A 168 -13.20 -1.34 3.55
C TYR A 168 -11.75 -1.16 3.10
N GLU A 169 -10.83 -2.02 3.54
CA GLU A 169 -9.43 -1.96 3.14
C GLU A 169 -9.23 -2.10 1.62
N ARG A 170 -10.08 -2.89 0.95
CA ARG A 170 -10.10 -2.99 -0.53
C ARG A 170 -10.48 -1.68 -1.22
N THR A 171 -11.18 -0.77 -0.54
CA THR A 171 -11.46 0.59 -1.04
C THR A 171 -10.31 1.57 -0.83
N LEU A 172 -9.31 1.23 -0.01
CA LEU A 172 -8.16 2.09 0.30
C LEU A 172 -7.11 2.03 -0.83
N LEU A 173 -7.53 2.27 -2.08
CA LEU A 173 -6.62 2.52 -3.19
C LEU A 173 -6.29 4.01 -3.28
N THR A 174 -5.09 4.32 -3.78
CA THR A 174 -4.62 5.70 -3.93
C THR A 174 -4.33 6.05 -5.39
N PRO A 175 -5.37 6.27 -6.22
CA PRO A 175 -5.21 6.56 -7.65
C PRO A 175 -4.57 7.93 -7.89
N ASN A 176 -4.46 8.32 -9.15
CA ASN A 176 -4.04 9.65 -9.60
C ASN A 176 -2.62 10.07 -9.18
N SER A 177 -1.74 9.13 -8.83
CA SER A 177 -0.32 9.47 -8.69
C SER A 177 0.20 10.04 -10.01
N ARG A 178 1.17 10.97 -9.94
CA ARG A 178 1.75 11.55 -11.15
C ARG A 178 2.38 10.48 -12.04
N PHE A 179 2.91 9.42 -11.42
CA PHE A 179 3.45 8.29 -12.17
C PHE A 179 2.37 7.44 -12.86
N ASP A 180 1.21 7.21 -12.23
CA ASP A 180 0.12 6.50 -12.89
C ASP A 180 -0.42 7.29 -14.09
N GLN A 181 -0.53 8.62 -13.97
CA GLN A 181 -0.92 9.50 -15.08
C GLN A 181 0.12 9.47 -16.22
N TYR A 182 1.42 9.45 -15.88
CA TYR A 182 2.50 9.24 -16.85
C TYR A 182 2.37 7.90 -17.59
N LEU A 183 2.10 6.81 -16.87
CA LEU A 183 1.88 5.49 -17.46
C LEU A 183 0.63 5.43 -18.36
N LEU A 184 -0.38 6.27 -18.09
CA LEU A 184 -1.57 6.44 -18.91
C LEU A 184 -1.37 7.40 -20.10
N GLY A 185 -0.14 7.85 -20.34
CA GLY A 185 0.26 8.60 -21.53
C GLY A 185 0.35 10.12 -21.35
N ASP A 186 0.06 10.67 -20.17
CA ASP A 186 0.37 12.08 -19.86
C ASP A 186 1.87 12.22 -19.55
N THR A 187 2.70 12.18 -20.59
CA THR A 187 4.15 12.16 -20.39
C THR A 187 4.69 13.46 -19.82
N ASP A 188 3.99 14.59 -19.96
CA ASP A 188 4.46 15.91 -19.56
C ASP A 188 4.25 16.19 -18.07
N ILE A 189 3.45 15.37 -17.39
CA ILE A 189 3.25 15.47 -15.94
C ILE A 189 4.52 15.24 -15.12
N LEU A 190 5.51 14.53 -15.66
CA LEU A 190 6.80 14.30 -15.03
C LEU A 190 7.88 15.23 -15.59
N THR A 191 8.66 15.79 -14.69
CA THR A 191 9.86 16.56 -15.01
C THR A 191 10.94 15.65 -15.64
N PRO A 192 11.91 16.22 -16.38
CA PRO A 192 13.03 15.44 -16.89
C PRO A 192 13.79 14.67 -15.81
N ARG A 193 13.97 15.26 -14.61
CA ARG A 193 14.69 14.61 -13.51
C ARG A 193 13.92 13.41 -12.95
N GLU A 194 12.61 13.51 -12.79
CA GLU A 194 11.77 12.38 -12.37
C GLU A 194 11.79 11.24 -13.40
N LYS A 195 11.76 11.57 -14.70
CA LYS A 195 11.93 10.57 -15.78
C LYS A 195 13.31 9.91 -15.73
N PHE A 196 14.37 10.69 -15.50
CA PHE A 196 15.72 10.15 -15.31
C PHE A 196 15.84 9.31 -14.03
N GLY A 197 15.13 9.67 -12.96
CA GLY A 197 15.00 8.89 -11.74
C GLY A 197 14.39 7.52 -11.99
N TYR A 198 13.29 7.47 -12.74
CA TYR A 198 12.69 6.21 -13.15
C TYR A 198 13.62 5.39 -14.05
N GLN A 199 14.34 6.05 -14.97
CA GLN A 199 15.34 5.38 -15.80
C GLN A 199 16.47 4.77 -14.94
N ARG A 200 17.02 5.49 -13.96
CA ARG A 200 18.02 4.95 -13.02
C ARG A 200 17.46 3.79 -12.21
N PHE A 201 16.22 3.91 -11.72
CA PHE A 201 15.53 2.83 -11.00
C PHE A 201 15.45 1.54 -11.84
N LYS A 202 15.19 1.66 -13.15
CA LYS A 202 15.23 0.53 -14.09
C LYS A 202 16.64 -0.02 -14.29
N GLU A 203 17.60 0.84 -14.62
CA GLU A 203 18.97 0.43 -14.97
C GLU A 203 19.75 -0.19 -13.83
N TYR A 204 19.50 0.25 -12.59
CA TYR A 204 20.07 -0.38 -11.39
C TYR A 204 19.40 -1.71 -11.03
N GLY A 205 18.27 -2.05 -11.67
CA GLY A 205 17.58 -3.32 -11.47
C GLY A 205 16.57 -3.33 -10.33
N CYS A 206 16.18 -2.16 -9.78
CA CYS A 206 15.18 -2.08 -8.72
C CYS A 206 13.83 -2.69 -9.15
N ILE A 207 13.50 -2.58 -10.44
CA ILE A 207 12.32 -3.19 -11.07
C ILE A 207 12.31 -4.72 -11.06
N ALA A 208 13.43 -5.39 -10.78
CA ALA A 208 13.43 -6.86 -10.66
C ALA A 208 12.54 -7.32 -9.49
N CYS A 209 12.46 -6.51 -8.43
CA CYS A 209 11.67 -6.79 -7.23
C CYS A 209 10.44 -5.86 -7.13
N HIS A 210 10.62 -4.58 -7.46
CA HIS A 210 9.58 -3.55 -7.33
C HIS A 210 8.92 -3.26 -8.68
N GLN A 211 7.98 -4.13 -9.08
CA GLN A 211 7.30 -4.07 -10.37
C GLN A 211 5.79 -4.33 -10.26
N GLY A 212 5.09 -4.21 -11.39
CA GLY A 212 3.67 -4.52 -11.51
C GLY A 212 2.79 -3.40 -10.97
N VAL A 213 1.54 -3.74 -10.68
CA VAL A 213 0.50 -2.76 -10.31
C VAL A 213 0.77 -2.09 -8.97
N ASN A 214 1.41 -2.78 -8.01
CA ASN A 214 1.69 -2.26 -6.68
C ASN A 214 3.17 -1.89 -6.48
N ILE A 215 3.99 -1.98 -7.55
CA ILE A 215 5.43 -1.62 -7.52
C ILE A 215 6.14 -2.36 -6.38
N GLY A 216 5.97 -3.70 -6.37
CA GLY A 216 6.26 -4.58 -5.24
C GLY A 216 4.99 -5.25 -4.72
N GLY A 217 5.07 -5.86 -3.54
CA GLY A 217 3.94 -6.54 -2.91
C GLY A 217 3.53 -7.85 -3.56
N ASN A 218 4.33 -8.41 -4.47
CA ASN A 218 3.98 -9.57 -5.30
C ASN A 218 5.04 -10.67 -5.34
N MET A 219 6.09 -10.56 -4.53
CA MET A 219 7.10 -11.60 -4.37
C MET A 219 7.83 -11.50 -3.02
N PHE A 220 8.58 -12.55 -2.72
CA PHE A 220 9.51 -12.61 -1.60
C PHE A 220 10.94 -12.44 -2.08
N GLN A 221 11.76 -11.74 -1.30
CA GLN A 221 13.19 -11.58 -1.55
C GLN A 221 13.97 -11.50 -0.24
N LYS A 222 15.22 -11.96 -0.29
CA LYS A 222 16.17 -11.80 0.82
C LYS A 222 16.52 -10.33 0.97
N PHE A 223 16.52 -9.82 2.20
CA PHE A 223 17.07 -8.50 2.51
C PHE A 223 18.51 -8.66 2.97
N GLY A 224 19.45 -8.21 2.15
CA GLY A 224 20.88 -8.47 2.31
C GLY A 224 21.44 -9.49 1.31
N VAL A 225 21.05 -9.43 0.04
CA VAL A 225 21.57 -10.36 -1.00
C VAL A 225 23.07 -10.19 -1.20
N MET A 226 23.56 -8.96 -1.14
CA MET A 226 24.94 -8.58 -1.43
C MET A 226 25.75 -8.23 -0.18
N GLY A 227 25.14 -8.26 1.00
CA GLY A 227 25.78 -8.02 2.29
C GLY A 227 24.83 -8.20 3.47
N ASP A 228 25.35 -8.46 4.66
CA ASP A 228 24.52 -8.73 5.85
C ASP A 228 24.06 -7.44 6.52
N TYR A 229 22.89 -6.96 6.10
CA TYR A 229 22.26 -5.77 6.64
C TYR A 229 21.96 -5.88 8.14
N ILE A 230 21.52 -7.06 8.61
CA ILE A 230 21.12 -7.27 10.00
C ILE A 230 22.34 -7.27 10.90
N GLN A 231 23.44 -7.90 10.47
CA GLN A 231 24.72 -7.85 11.17
C GLN A 231 25.27 -6.42 11.25
N ASP A 232 25.29 -5.69 10.12
CA ASP A 232 25.83 -4.32 10.07
C ASP A 232 24.98 -3.33 10.88
N ARG A 233 23.65 -3.50 10.89
CA ARG A 233 22.74 -2.71 11.74
C ARG A 233 22.94 -3.03 13.22
N GLY A 234 23.21 -4.29 13.54
CA GLY A 234 23.26 -4.82 14.89
C GLY A 234 21.87 -4.95 15.54
N ASN A 235 21.85 -5.38 16.80
CA ASN A 235 20.63 -5.60 17.59
C ASN A 235 19.61 -6.48 16.86
N ALA A 236 20.04 -7.65 16.35
CA ALA A 236 19.16 -8.60 15.70
C ALA A 236 18.00 -9.01 16.62
N THR A 237 16.80 -9.07 16.04
CA THR A 237 15.54 -9.43 16.68
C THR A 237 14.94 -10.62 15.96
N ARG A 238 13.93 -11.25 16.57
CA ARG A 238 13.21 -12.34 15.91
C ARG A 238 12.56 -11.88 14.60
N ALA A 239 12.09 -10.64 14.51
CA ALA A 239 11.47 -10.11 13.29
C ALA A 239 12.44 -10.08 12.09
N ASP A 240 13.74 -9.95 12.35
CA ASP A 240 14.77 -9.92 11.30
C ASP A 240 14.93 -11.27 10.58
N GLU A 241 14.48 -12.36 11.19
CA GLU A 241 14.51 -13.68 10.55
C GLU A 241 13.49 -13.80 9.39
N GLY A 242 12.51 -12.89 9.33
CA GLY A 242 11.53 -12.82 8.24
C GLY A 242 10.72 -14.12 8.11
N ARG A 243 10.64 -14.64 6.89
CA ARG A 243 9.88 -15.86 6.54
C ARG A 243 10.34 -17.12 7.24
N PHE A 244 11.61 -17.21 7.64
CA PHE A 244 12.10 -18.34 8.43
C PHE A 244 11.25 -18.59 9.68
N ASN A 245 10.71 -17.54 10.32
CA ASN A 245 9.81 -17.70 11.47
C ASN A 245 8.52 -18.48 11.19
N ILE A 246 8.17 -18.63 9.91
CA ILE A 246 6.95 -19.29 9.44
C ILE A 246 7.26 -20.65 8.82
N THR A 247 8.35 -20.74 8.05
CA THR A 247 8.66 -21.92 7.23
C THR A 247 9.68 -22.85 7.87
N ASP A 248 10.50 -22.36 8.81
CA ASP A 248 11.65 -23.06 9.40
C ASP A 248 12.70 -23.52 8.36
N ASP A 249 12.64 -23.00 7.12
CA ASP A 249 13.61 -23.26 6.05
C ASP A 249 14.69 -22.18 6.06
N GLU A 250 15.96 -22.59 6.19
CA GLU A 250 17.09 -21.66 6.16
C GLU A 250 17.19 -20.82 4.88
N ALA A 251 16.68 -21.33 3.76
CA ALA A 251 16.61 -20.56 2.52
C ALA A 251 15.72 -19.30 2.66
N ASP A 252 14.76 -19.31 3.61
CA ASP A 252 13.84 -18.22 3.92
C ASP A 252 14.35 -17.29 5.04
N ARG A 253 15.56 -17.51 5.58
CA ARG A 253 16.13 -16.62 6.59
C ARG A 253 16.40 -15.23 6.01
N GLN A 254 15.88 -14.21 6.70
CA GLN A 254 15.90 -12.80 6.27
C GLN A 254 15.19 -12.57 4.93
N VAL A 255 14.27 -13.45 4.54
CA VAL A 255 13.41 -13.26 3.38
C VAL A 255 12.13 -12.56 3.81
N PHE A 256 11.77 -11.51 3.07
CA PHE A 256 10.60 -10.69 3.33
C PHE A 256 9.75 -10.53 2.07
N LYS A 257 8.47 -10.23 2.25
CA LYS A 257 7.63 -9.68 1.18
C LYS A 257 8.24 -8.35 0.75
N VAL A 258 8.53 -8.23 -0.54
CA VAL A 258 8.96 -6.95 -1.12
C VAL A 258 7.83 -5.94 -0.91
N PRO A 259 8.03 -4.81 -0.21
CA PRO A 259 6.96 -3.87 0.05
C PRO A 259 6.54 -3.14 -1.23
N SER A 260 5.28 -2.68 -1.27
CA SER A 260 4.84 -1.71 -2.27
C SER A 260 5.60 -0.40 -2.09
N LEU A 261 6.01 0.22 -3.20
CA LEU A 261 6.59 1.57 -3.18
C LEU A 261 5.55 2.67 -3.45
N ARG A 262 4.27 2.33 -3.62
CA ARG A 262 3.22 3.35 -3.70
C ARG A 262 3.13 4.09 -2.39
N ASN A 263 3.05 5.42 -2.46
CA ASN A 263 3.04 6.32 -1.30
C ASN A 263 4.30 6.26 -0.41
N VAL A 264 5.41 5.67 -0.88
CA VAL A 264 6.62 5.54 -0.06
C VAL A 264 7.16 6.88 0.45
N ALA A 265 6.92 7.99 -0.26
CA ALA A 265 7.37 9.30 0.18
C ALA A 265 6.67 9.84 1.45
N VAL A 266 5.58 9.21 1.89
CA VAL A 266 4.75 9.66 3.04
C VAL A 266 4.58 8.59 4.13
N THR A 267 5.44 7.55 4.13
CA THR A 267 5.35 6.42 5.09
C THR A 267 6.68 6.17 5.80
N SER A 268 7.44 7.23 6.09
CA SER A 268 8.66 7.10 6.91
C SER A 268 8.32 6.75 8.36
N PRO A 269 9.18 6.02 9.09
CA PRO A 269 10.47 5.49 8.66
C PRO A 269 10.36 4.18 7.86
N TYR A 270 11.47 3.71 7.28
CA TYR A 270 11.49 2.63 6.29
C TYR A 270 12.09 1.33 6.81
N PHE A 271 11.76 0.25 6.08
CA PHE A 271 12.04 -1.17 6.36
C PHE A 271 11.19 -1.75 7.48
N HIS A 272 11.24 -3.08 7.63
CA HIS A 272 10.47 -3.81 8.65
C HIS A 272 10.85 -3.40 10.08
N ASP A 273 12.01 -2.77 10.26
CA ASP A 273 12.53 -2.33 11.54
C ASP A 273 12.47 -0.81 11.75
N GLY A 274 11.99 -0.04 10.76
CA GLY A 274 11.92 1.41 10.80
C GLY A 274 13.26 2.12 11.01
N SER A 275 14.39 1.48 10.68
CA SER A 275 15.73 2.01 10.99
C SER A 275 16.20 3.11 10.04
N ALA A 276 15.63 3.21 8.84
CA ALA A 276 15.94 4.26 7.89
C ALA A 276 14.95 5.44 8.05
N PRO A 277 15.38 6.62 8.53
CA PRO A 277 14.48 7.74 8.80
C PRO A 277 14.09 8.53 7.55
N THR A 278 14.85 8.41 6.46
CA THR A 278 14.63 9.16 5.21
C THR A 278 14.66 8.26 3.99
N LEU A 279 14.01 8.70 2.92
CA LEU A 279 13.91 7.92 1.68
C LEU A 279 15.28 7.79 1.01
N GLU A 280 16.09 8.84 1.08
CA GLU A 280 17.49 8.85 0.65
C GLU A 280 18.25 7.74 1.38
N LYS A 281 18.09 7.64 2.71
CA LYS A 281 18.77 6.60 3.49
C LYS A 281 18.30 5.20 3.11
N ALA A 282 16.99 5.02 2.87
CA ALA A 282 16.46 3.75 2.43
C ALA A 282 17.02 3.33 1.06
N VAL A 283 17.11 4.27 0.10
CA VAL A 283 17.70 4.04 -1.22
C VAL A 283 19.19 3.67 -1.10
N GLU A 284 19.96 4.38 -0.27
CA GLU A 284 21.38 4.04 0.00
C GLU A 284 21.56 2.62 0.56
N VAL A 285 20.71 2.21 1.51
CA VAL A 285 20.72 0.85 2.06
C VAL A 285 20.41 -0.17 0.97
N MET A 286 19.42 0.09 0.10
CA MET A 286 19.11 -0.78 -1.03
C MET A 286 20.27 -0.90 -2.04
N PHE A 287 20.96 0.20 -2.33
CA PHE A 287 22.19 0.18 -3.15
C PHE A 287 23.25 -0.74 -2.55
N LYS A 288 23.56 -0.57 -1.27
CA LYS A 288 24.60 -1.34 -0.60
C LYS A 288 24.24 -2.83 -0.51
N TYR A 289 23.08 -3.15 0.07
CA TYR A 289 22.78 -4.51 0.49
C TYR A 289 22.03 -5.36 -0.54
N GLN A 290 21.29 -4.75 -1.47
CA GLN A 290 20.63 -5.50 -2.54
C GLN A 290 21.42 -5.49 -3.84
N LEU A 291 22.15 -4.40 -4.13
CA LEU A 291 22.87 -4.25 -5.40
C LEU A 291 24.39 -4.41 -5.27
N GLY A 292 24.94 -4.38 -4.06
CA GLY A 292 26.40 -4.47 -3.84
C GLY A 292 27.14 -3.27 -4.41
N ARG A 293 26.49 -2.09 -4.41
CA ARG A 293 27.00 -0.87 -5.05
C ARG A 293 27.07 0.26 -4.04
N GLU A 294 28.11 1.08 -4.17
CA GLU A 294 28.19 2.33 -3.44
C GLU A 294 27.18 3.35 -4.00
N PRO A 295 26.29 3.91 -3.16
CA PRO A 295 25.29 4.86 -3.61
C PRO A 295 25.95 6.13 -4.13
N GLN A 296 25.60 6.52 -5.36
CA GLN A 296 26.02 7.80 -5.92
C GLN A 296 24.97 8.85 -5.56
N LYS A 297 25.39 9.96 -4.95
CA LYS A 297 24.48 11.01 -4.45
C LYS A 297 23.46 11.47 -5.51
N ASN A 298 23.93 11.76 -6.73
CA ASN A 298 23.05 12.23 -7.81
C ASN A 298 22.01 11.17 -8.21
N ASP A 299 22.39 9.89 -8.28
CA ASP A 299 21.46 8.83 -8.65
C ASP A 299 20.46 8.52 -7.52
N THR A 300 20.91 8.58 -6.26
CA THR A 300 20.03 8.53 -5.10
C THR A 300 18.98 9.64 -5.15
N GLU A 301 19.39 10.89 -5.38
CA GLU A 301 18.49 12.05 -5.49
C GLU A 301 17.47 11.87 -6.63
N LEU A 302 17.93 11.44 -7.82
CA LEU A 302 17.06 11.19 -8.96
C LEU A 302 16.04 10.08 -8.66
N ILE A 303 16.47 8.96 -8.08
CA ILE A 303 15.57 7.87 -7.70
C ILE A 303 14.54 8.35 -6.66
N VAL A 304 14.97 9.12 -5.66
CA VAL A 304 14.05 9.70 -4.67
C VAL A 304 13.03 10.65 -5.31
N GLU A 305 13.43 11.48 -6.27
CA GLU A 305 12.50 12.32 -7.04
C GLU A 305 11.47 11.46 -7.78
N PHE A 306 11.89 10.37 -8.42
CA PHE A 306 10.96 9.41 -9.01
C PHE A 306 10.02 8.78 -7.97
N LEU A 307 10.52 8.30 -6.84
CA LEU A 307 9.70 7.65 -5.82
C LEU A 307 8.62 8.59 -5.24
N LYS A 308 8.88 9.91 -5.19
CA LYS A 308 7.88 10.92 -4.82
C LYS A 308 6.72 11.04 -5.80
N THR A 309 6.91 10.61 -7.06
CA THR A 309 5.83 10.60 -8.07
C THR A 309 4.83 9.46 -7.86
N LEU A 310 5.16 8.50 -6.98
CA LEU A 310 4.35 7.32 -6.67
C LEU A 310 3.28 7.58 -5.60
N THR A 311 3.25 8.77 -5.00
CA THR A 311 2.20 9.17 -4.06
C THR A 311 0.92 9.50 -4.81
N GLY A 312 -0.15 8.80 -4.47
CA GLY A 312 -1.49 9.01 -5.03
C GLY A 312 -2.37 9.91 -4.16
N GLU A 313 -3.67 9.85 -4.44
CA GLU A 313 -4.69 10.61 -3.75
C GLU A 313 -5.59 9.71 -2.90
N TRP A 314 -6.05 10.23 -1.77
CA TRP A 314 -7.12 9.64 -0.97
C TRP A 314 -8.21 10.69 -0.73
N GLU A 315 -9.47 10.32 -0.96
CA GLU A 315 -10.61 11.24 -0.91
C GLU A 315 -10.43 12.52 -1.77
N GLY A 316 -9.76 12.37 -2.92
CA GLY A 316 -9.47 13.45 -3.87
C GLY A 316 -8.42 14.45 -3.37
N LYS A 317 -7.63 14.09 -2.35
CA LYS A 317 -6.53 14.89 -1.84
C LYS A 317 -5.22 14.12 -1.96
N PRO A 318 -4.10 14.77 -2.35
CA PRO A 318 -2.79 14.18 -2.24
C PRO A 318 -2.51 13.74 -0.79
N LEU A 319 -1.90 12.57 -0.63
CA LEU A 319 -1.40 12.08 0.65
C LEU A 319 -0.13 12.80 1.10
#